data_AF-A0A937XLP0-F1
#
_entry.id   AF-A0A937XLP0-F1
#
_cell.length_a   1.000
_cell.length_b   1.000
_cell.length_c   1.000
_cell.angle_alpha   90.00
_cell.angle_beta   90.00
_cell.angle_gamma   90.00
#
_symmetry.space_group_name_H-M   'P 1'
#
loop_
_entity.id
_entity.type
_entity.pdbx_description
1 polymer ?
#
loop_
_entity_poly.entity_id
_entity_poly.type
_entity_poly.pdbx_seq_one_letter_code
_entity_poly.pdbx_strand_id
1 'polypeptide(L)'
;MVTGALELVLLLLASAVAAVVLFRLLGLPPVLGYLIVGIAIGPHALAWAPSSEETAKLAEFGVVFLMFSIGLEFSLPQMFRMRKVVFGLGFSQVVLTVLMVTLAAVASGFGWKTGLAIGGVLAMSSTAIVVRMLMERRQLDTPHGREVVGVLLFQDLAVVPLL
;
A
#
# COMPACT_ATOMS: atom_id res chain seq x y z
N MET A 1 -29.94 -1.88 8.21
CA MET A 1 -29.37 -0.75 7.46
C MET A 1 -28.98 0.28 8.49
N VAL A 2 -27.69 0.64 8.55
CA VAL A 2 -27.19 1.63 9.51
C VAL A 2 -27.65 3.01 9.05
N THR A 3 -28.41 3.72 9.87
CA THR A 3 -29.05 4.99 9.48
C THR A 3 -28.38 6.23 10.06
N GLY A 4 -27.48 6.07 11.04
CA GLY A 4 -26.76 7.19 11.66
C GLY A 4 -25.24 7.10 11.53
N ALA A 5 -24.57 8.25 11.36
CA ALA A 5 -23.10 8.34 11.27
C ALA A 5 -22.38 7.71 12.46
N LEU A 6 -22.90 7.90 13.69
CA LEU A 6 -22.33 7.30 14.90
C LEU A 6 -22.40 5.77 14.87
N GLU A 7 -23.54 5.21 14.45
CA GLU A 7 -23.75 3.77 14.36
C GLU A 7 -22.82 3.16 13.30
N LEU A 8 -22.59 3.88 12.19
CA LEU A 8 -21.65 3.47 11.14
C LEU A 8 -20.21 3.43 11.66
N VAL A 9 -19.78 4.48 12.36
CA VAL A 9 -18.44 4.56 12.95
C VAL A 9 -18.24 3.46 14.00
N LEU A 10 -19.23 3.22 14.86
CA LEU A 10 -19.16 2.15 15.87
C LEU A 10 -19.10 0.76 15.22
N LEU A 11 -19.89 0.52 14.18
CA LEU A 11 -19.88 -0.74 13.45
C LEU A 11 -18.55 -0.97 12.75
N LEU A 12 -18.00 0.05 12.06
CA LEU A 12 -16.69 -0.01 11.42
C LEU A 12 -15.57 -0.23 12.45
N LEU A 13 -15.61 0.47 13.59
CA LEU A 13 -14.60 0.34 14.63
C LEU A 13 -14.66 -1.05 15.29
N ALA A 14 -15.84 -1.51 15.68
CA ALA A 14 -16.02 -2.81 16.33
C ALA A 14 -15.58 -3.97 15.43
N SER A 15 -16.00 -3.93 14.16
CA SER A 15 -15.62 -4.94 13.18
C SER A 15 -14.12 -4.91 12.85
N ALA A 16 -13.54 -3.73 12.68
CA ALA A 16 -12.11 -3.56 12.47
C ALA A 16 -11.29 -4.09 13.65
N VAL A 17 -11.68 -3.76 14.89
CA VAL A 17 -10.99 -4.26 16.09
C VAL A 17 -11.11 -5.78 16.19
N ALA A 18 -12.30 -6.34 15.99
CA ALA A 18 -12.51 -7.79 16.02
C ALA A 18 -11.64 -8.51 14.98
N ALA A 19 -11.63 -8.02 13.74
CA ALA A 19 -10.81 -8.59 12.67
C ALA A 19 -9.31 -8.45 12.96
N VAL A 20 -8.85 -7.30 13.46
CA VAL A 20 -7.44 -7.10 13.83
C VAL A 20 -7.02 -8.03 14.94
N VAL A 21 -7.84 -8.21 15.98
CA VAL A 21 -7.56 -9.15 17.06
C VAL A 21 -7.43 -10.57 16.50
N LEU A 22 -8.39 -10.99 15.67
CA LEU A 22 -8.35 -12.30 15.02
C LEU A 22 -7.08 -12.48 14.17
N PHE A 23 -6.73 -11.50 13.33
CA PHE A 23 -5.56 -11.57 12.46
C PHE A 23 -4.25 -11.58 13.26
N ARG A 24 -4.16 -10.81 14.35
CA ARG A 24 -3.01 -10.87 15.26
C ARG A 24 -2.88 -12.25 15.92
N LEU A 25 -3.99 -12.86 16.34
CA LEU A 25 -3.98 -14.21 16.92
C LEU A 25 -3.52 -15.27 15.91
N LEU A 26 -3.83 -15.08 14.63
CA LEU A 26 -3.36 -15.93 13.53
C LEU A 26 -1.94 -15.60 13.05
N GLY A 27 -1.26 -14.59 13.63
CA GLY A 27 0.07 -14.14 13.20
C GLY A 27 0.09 -13.38 11.87
N LEU A 28 -1.07 -12.95 11.38
CA LEU A 28 -1.24 -12.24 10.12
C LEU A 28 -1.13 -10.71 10.29
N PRO A 29 -0.71 -9.96 9.24
CA PRO A 29 -0.71 -8.50 9.27
C PRO A 29 -2.12 -7.90 9.51
N PRO A 30 -2.29 -7.01 10.51
CA PRO A 30 -3.54 -6.30 10.78
C PRO A 30 -4.17 -5.60 9.58
N VAL A 31 -3.36 -5.13 8.63
CA VAL A 31 -3.82 -4.47 7.40
C VAL A 31 -4.79 -5.33 6.60
N LEU A 32 -4.58 -6.65 6.56
CA LEU A 32 -5.48 -7.58 5.88
C LEU A 32 -6.85 -7.63 6.56
N GLY A 33 -6.89 -7.53 7.89
CA GLY A 33 -8.12 -7.46 8.67
C GLY A 33 -8.95 -6.23 8.32
N TYR A 34 -8.33 -5.04 8.25
CA TYR A 34 -9.01 -3.81 7.83
C TYR A 34 -9.59 -3.94 6.41
N LEU A 35 -8.83 -4.53 5.48
CA LEU A 35 -9.26 -4.70 4.09
C LEU A 35 -10.47 -5.64 3.99
N ILE A 36 -10.42 -6.78 4.69
CA ILE A 36 -11.52 -7.76 4.69
C ILE A 36 -12.78 -7.16 5.30
N VAL A 37 -12.65 -6.41 6.40
CA VAL A 37 -13.77 -5.70 7.00
C VAL A 37 -14.39 -4.70 6.02
N GLY A 38 -13.56 -3.91 5.35
CA GLY A 38 -14.02 -2.97 4.32
C GLY A 38 -14.75 -3.65 3.15
N ILE A 39 -14.22 -4.79 2.66
CA ILE A 39 -14.86 -5.58 1.60
C ILE A 39 -16.19 -6.16 2.08
N ALA A 40 -16.21 -6.77 3.27
CA ALA A 40 -17.38 -7.45 3.81
C ALA A 40 -18.52 -6.48 4.17
N ILE A 41 -18.19 -5.36 4.81
CA ILE A 41 -19.19 -4.38 5.27
C ILE A 41 -19.60 -3.41 4.17
N GLY A 42 -18.75 -3.25 3.16
CA GLY A 42 -18.96 -2.35 2.03
C GLY A 42 -20.23 -2.66 1.22
N PRO A 43 -20.59 -1.74 0.31
CA PRO A 43 -21.86 -1.80 -0.43
C PRO A 43 -21.97 -3.01 -1.36
N HIS A 44 -20.83 -3.61 -1.75
CA HIS A 44 -20.77 -4.74 -2.67
C HIS A 44 -20.91 -6.13 -1.98
N ALA A 45 -20.98 -6.18 -0.66
CA ALA A 45 -21.12 -7.42 0.10
C ALA A 45 -22.34 -7.36 1.05
N LEU A 46 -22.14 -7.15 2.36
CA LEU A 46 -23.25 -7.11 3.33
C LEU A 46 -24.06 -5.80 3.23
N ALA A 47 -23.55 -4.78 2.53
CA ALA A 47 -24.20 -3.48 2.34
C ALA A 47 -24.62 -2.79 3.64
N TRP A 48 -23.86 -3.04 4.72
CA TRP A 48 -24.07 -2.43 6.03
C TRP A 48 -23.50 -1.01 6.12
N ALA A 49 -22.48 -0.72 5.32
CA ALA A 49 -21.98 0.63 5.06
C ALA A 49 -22.35 1.05 3.62
N PRO A 50 -23.47 1.78 3.41
CA PRO A 50 -23.79 2.31 2.10
C PRO A 50 -22.74 3.32 1.66
N SER A 51 -22.49 3.41 0.34
CA SER A 51 -21.63 4.45 -0.24
C SER A 51 -22.31 5.83 -0.13
N SER A 52 -22.23 6.42 1.07
CA SER A 52 -22.67 7.78 1.35
C SER A 52 -21.52 8.76 1.22
N GLU A 53 -21.85 10.03 0.96
CA GLU A 53 -20.88 11.13 0.94
C GLU A 53 -20.11 11.23 2.27
N GLU A 54 -20.77 10.90 3.40
CA GLU A 54 -20.15 10.85 4.73
C GLU A 54 -19.07 9.76 4.84
N THR A 55 -19.33 8.56 4.30
CA THR A 55 -18.36 7.45 4.30
C THR A 55 -17.13 7.81 3.46
N ALA A 56 -17.34 8.47 2.32
CA ALA A 56 -16.27 8.94 1.46
C ALA A 56 -15.40 10.00 2.16
N LYS A 57 -16.02 11.01 2.79
CA LYS A 57 -15.29 12.04 3.54
C LYS A 57 -14.49 11.45 4.70
N LEU A 58 -15.06 10.51 5.45
CA LEU A 58 -14.37 9.84 6.55
C LEU A 58 -13.14 9.05 6.05
N ALA A 59 -13.27 8.34 4.92
CA ALA A 59 -12.16 7.62 4.31
C ALA A 59 -11.06 8.57 3.82
N GLU A 60 -11.42 9.69 3.21
CA GLU A 60 -10.48 10.73 2.76
C GLU A 60 -9.66 11.28 3.93
N PHE A 61 -10.31 11.64 5.04
CA PHE A 61 -9.60 12.05 6.26
C PHE A 61 -8.66 10.96 6.75
N GLY A 62 -9.09 9.69 6.77
CA GLY A 62 -8.25 8.56 7.14
C GLY A 62 -6.98 8.43 6.29
N VAL A 63 -7.11 8.60 4.97
CA VAL A 63 -5.98 8.58 4.03
C VAL A 63 -5.07 9.78 4.26
N VAL A 64 -5.60 10.99 4.45
CA VAL A 64 -4.81 12.20 4.74
C VAL A 64 -4.02 12.03 6.03
N PHE A 65 -4.64 11.55 7.12
CA PHE A 65 -3.95 11.28 8.37
C PHE A 65 -2.89 10.18 8.23
N LEU A 66 -3.16 9.13 7.45
CA LEU A 66 -2.18 8.08 7.18
C LEU A 66 -0.97 8.63 6.42
N MET A 67 -1.19 9.36 5.33
CA MET A 67 -0.13 9.97 4.53
C MET A 67 0.67 10.99 5.34
N PHE A 68 0.00 11.77 6.19
CA PHE A 68 0.64 12.71 7.10
C PHE A 68 1.49 12.01 8.16
N SER A 69 0.96 10.97 8.81
CA SER A 69 1.69 10.19 9.82
C SER A 69 2.92 9.52 9.21
N ILE A 70 2.81 8.96 8.00
CA ILE A 70 3.94 8.41 7.26
C ILE A 70 4.96 9.51 6.97
N GLY A 71 4.50 10.69 6.54
CA GLY A 71 5.36 11.85 6.28
C GLY A 71 6.14 12.33 7.50
N LEU A 72 5.54 12.30 8.71
CA LEU A 72 6.23 12.67 9.96
C LEU A 72 7.32 11.68 10.37
N GLU A 73 7.17 10.40 10.01
CA GLU A 73 8.16 9.37 10.30
C GLU A 73 9.37 9.44 9.35
N PHE A 74 9.18 10.05 8.18
CA PHE A 74 10.23 10.26 7.18
C PHE A 74 10.94 11.61 7.36
N SER A 75 12.17 11.57 7.86
CA SER A 75 13.02 12.76 7.89
C SER A 75 13.79 12.94 6.56
N LEU A 76 13.77 14.15 5.98
CA LEU A 76 14.56 14.49 4.78
C LEU A 76 16.05 14.08 4.90
N PRO A 77 16.74 14.27 6.05
CA PRO A 77 18.12 13.81 6.22
C PRO A 77 18.29 12.30 6.05
N GLN A 78 17.31 11.49 6.46
CA GLN A 78 17.33 10.04 6.30
C GLN A 78 17.21 9.64 4.82
N MET A 79 16.37 10.34 4.05
CA MET A 79 16.29 10.15 2.60
C MET A 79 17.64 10.41 1.91
N PHE A 80 18.34 11.49 2.27
CA PHE A 80 19.66 11.79 1.71
C PHE A 80 20.71 10.72 2.05
N ARG A 81 20.66 10.15 3.26
CA ARG A 81 21.54 9.03 3.65
C ARG A 81 21.24 7.76 2.83
N MET A 82 19.99 7.58 2.43
CA MET A 82 19.52 6.42 1.67
C MET A 82 19.68 6.54 0.15
N ARG A 83 20.20 7.67 -0.37
CA ARG A 83 20.34 7.92 -1.82
C ARG A 83 20.98 6.78 -2.62
N LYS A 84 21.99 6.10 -2.06
CA LYS A 84 22.67 4.98 -2.73
C LYS A 84 21.75 3.76 -2.86
N VAL A 85 20.91 3.53 -1.87
CA VAL A 85 19.91 2.46 -1.87
C VAL A 85 18.81 2.81 -2.86
N VAL A 86 18.30 4.05 -2.83
CA VAL A 86 17.24 4.52 -3.73
C VAL A 86 17.68 4.40 -5.20
N PHE A 87 18.80 5.02 -5.58
CA PHE A 87 19.26 5.02 -6.97
C PHE A 87 20.06 3.79 -7.39
N GLY A 88 20.51 2.96 -6.44
CA GLY A 88 21.19 1.69 -6.72
C GLY A 88 20.22 0.52 -6.72
N LEU A 89 19.76 0.15 -5.53
CA LEU A 89 18.85 -0.98 -5.32
C LEU A 89 17.44 -0.72 -5.89
N GLY A 90 16.87 0.46 -5.65
CA GLY A 90 15.55 0.81 -6.17
C GLY A 90 15.51 0.84 -7.70
N PHE A 91 16.47 1.54 -8.31
CA PHE A 91 16.62 1.56 -9.77
C PHE A 91 16.78 0.16 -10.35
N SER A 92 17.73 -0.63 -9.82
CA SER A 92 17.96 -1.99 -10.33
C SER A 92 16.74 -2.88 -10.17
N GLN A 93 16.02 -2.81 -9.04
CA GLN A 93 14.80 -3.60 -8.84
C GLN A 93 13.74 -3.26 -9.90
N VAL A 94 13.44 -1.97 -10.12
CA VAL A 94 12.42 -1.56 -11.09
C VAL A 94 12.84 -1.97 -12.50
N VAL A 95 14.06 -1.65 -12.94
CA VAL A 95 14.55 -1.98 -14.28
C VAL A 95 14.57 -3.48 -14.53
N LEU A 96 15.07 -4.28 -13.58
CA LEU A 96 15.10 -5.73 -13.73
C LEU A 96 13.70 -6.32 -13.80
N THR A 97 12.76 -5.83 -12.99
CA THR A 97 11.39 -6.33 -12.97
C THR A 97 10.68 -6.00 -14.28
N VAL A 98 10.79 -4.74 -14.74
CA VAL A 98 10.23 -4.30 -16.04
C VAL A 98 10.82 -5.13 -17.17
N LEU A 99 12.13 -5.33 -17.20
CA LEU A 99 12.80 -6.10 -18.25
C LEU A 99 12.35 -7.55 -18.25
N MET A 100 12.34 -8.23 -17.10
CA MET A 100 11.93 -9.63 -16.99
C MET A 100 10.48 -9.84 -17.43
N VAL A 101 9.56 -8.97 -16.97
CA VAL A 101 8.15 -9.04 -17.38
C VAL A 101 7.97 -8.74 -18.86
N THR A 102 8.69 -7.75 -19.40
CA THR A 102 8.65 -7.43 -20.83
C THR A 102 9.11 -8.61 -21.68
N LEU A 103 10.23 -9.25 -21.31
CA LEU A 103 10.74 -10.44 -21.99
C LEU A 103 9.75 -11.59 -21.92
N ALA A 104 9.14 -11.84 -20.76
CA ALA A 104 8.12 -12.88 -20.60
C ALA A 104 6.87 -12.59 -21.46
N ALA A 105 6.44 -11.34 -21.54
CA ALA A 105 5.30 -10.93 -22.36
C ALA A 105 5.59 -11.11 -23.86
N VAL A 106 6.79 -10.71 -24.32
CA VAL A 106 7.22 -10.91 -25.71
C VAL A 106 7.33 -12.40 -26.06
N ALA A 107 7.89 -13.22 -25.16
CA ALA A 107 7.95 -14.66 -25.33
C ALA A 107 6.55 -15.31 -25.39
N SER A 108 5.55 -14.69 -24.78
CA SER A 108 4.15 -15.13 -24.81
C SER A 108 3.37 -14.60 -26.04
N GLY A 109 4.03 -13.89 -26.96
CA GLY A 109 3.42 -13.38 -28.19
C GLY A 109 2.84 -11.97 -28.11
N PHE A 110 3.00 -11.26 -26.98
CA PHE A 110 2.62 -9.85 -26.88
C PHE A 110 3.66 -8.94 -27.53
N GLY A 111 3.24 -7.75 -27.99
CA GLY A 111 4.16 -6.73 -28.47
C GLY A 111 5.04 -6.17 -27.34
N TRP A 112 6.27 -5.76 -27.67
CA TRP A 112 7.23 -5.21 -26.69
C TRP A 112 6.69 -3.98 -25.94
N LYS A 113 5.86 -3.15 -26.59
CA LYS A 113 5.20 -1.99 -25.96
C LYS A 113 4.21 -2.43 -24.87
N THR A 114 3.44 -3.49 -25.14
CA THR A 114 2.49 -4.07 -24.19
C THR A 114 3.24 -4.73 -23.04
N GLY A 115 4.31 -5.47 -23.33
CA GLY A 115 5.19 -6.03 -22.31
C GLY A 115 5.81 -4.97 -21.40
N LEU A 116 6.27 -3.86 -21.98
CA LEU A 116 6.82 -2.73 -21.22
C LEU A 116 5.79 -2.08 -20.30
N ALA A 117 4.57 -1.86 -20.79
CA ALA A 117 3.47 -1.32 -19.99
C ALA A 117 3.11 -2.23 -18.82
N ILE A 118 2.95 -3.54 -19.07
CA ILE A 118 2.66 -4.54 -18.03
C ILE A 118 3.82 -4.63 -17.03
N GLY A 119 5.07 -4.64 -17.51
CA GLY A 119 6.26 -4.66 -16.68
C GLY A 119 6.35 -3.44 -15.78
N GLY A 120 6.01 -2.26 -16.31
CA GLY A 120 5.89 -1.03 -15.53
C GLY A 120 4.92 -1.17 -14.39
N VAL A 121 3.69 -1.59 -14.67
CA VAL A 121 2.64 -1.77 -13.65
C VAL A 121 3.05 -2.81 -12.59
N LEU A 122 3.62 -3.95 -13.02
CA LEU A 122 4.01 -5.02 -12.10
C LEU A 122 5.28 -4.71 -11.30
N ALA A 123 6.11 -3.75 -11.72
CA ALA A 123 7.28 -3.34 -10.96
C ALA A 123 6.93 -2.49 -9.72
N MET A 124 5.72 -1.94 -9.64
CA MET A 124 5.28 -1.02 -8.60
C MET A 124 4.73 -1.77 -7.38
N SER A 125 5.04 -1.26 -6.18
CA SER A 125 4.52 -1.78 -4.90
C SER A 125 3.63 -0.76 -4.21
N SER A 126 2.81 -1.21 -3.25
CA SER A 126 1.98 -0.31 -2.43
C SER A 126 2.78 0.24 -1.24
N THR A 127 3.32 1.46 -1.37
CA THR A 127 4.15 2.12 -0.35
C THR A 127 3.46 2.20 1.01
N ALA A 128 2.21 2.66 1.06
CA ALA A 128 1.46 2.83 2.29
C ALA A 128 1.28 1.52 3.08
N ILE A 129 1.01 0.41 2.37
CA ILE A 129 0.79 -0.90 3.00
C ILE A 129 2.12 -1.45 3.51
N VAL A 130 3.16 -1.44 2.69
CA VAL A 130 4.47 -2.02 3.05
C VAL A 130 5.11 -1.25 4.21
N VAL A 131 5.09 0.09 4.17
CA VAL A 131 5.60 0.93 5.28
C VAL A 131 4.82 0.64 6.56
N ARG A 132 3.49 0.59 6.50
CA ARG A 132 2.66 0.27 7.68
C ARG A 132 2.97 -1.12 8.24
N MET A 133 3.19 -2.12 7.39
CA MET A 133 3.60 -3.45 7.83
C MET A 133 4.96 -3.45 8.52
N LEU A 134 5.94 -2.70 8.01
CA LEU A 134 7.25 -2.52 8.64
C LEU A 134 7.13 -1.82 9.99
N MET A 135 6.31 -0.79 10.10
CA MET A 135 6.04 -0.08 11.36
C MET A 135 5.38 -0.98 12.41
N GLU A 136 4.33 -1.71 12.02
CA GLU A 136 3.62 -2.65 12.91
C GLU A 136 4.55 -3.74 13.47
N ARG A 137 5.56 -4.14 12.69
CA ARG A 137 6.60 -5.10 13.10
C ARG A 137 7.82 -4.44 13.77
N ARG A 138 7.86 -3.11 13.89
CA ARG A 138 9.03 -2.33 14.35
C ARG A 138 10.31 -2.60 13.54
N GLN A 139 10.16 -2.85 12.25
CA GLN A 139 11.24 -3.19 11.31
C GLN A 139 11.67 -2.02 10.43
N LEU A 140 11.01 -0.84 10.51
CA LEU A 140 11.27 0.30 9.64
C LEU A 140 12.74 0.77 9.66
N ASP A 141 13.36 0.80 10.84
CA ASP A 141 14.75 1.26 11.02
C ASP A 141 15.82 0.19 10.81
N THR A 142 15.41 -1.06 10.57
CA THR A 142 16.35 -2.15 10.31
C THR A 142 17.05 -1.96 8.95
N PRO A 143 18.23 -2.58 8.72
CA PRO A 143 18.91 -2.50 7.43
C PRO A 143 18.01 -2.89 6.25
N HIS A 144 17.31 -4.01 6.36
CA HIS A 144 16.32 -4.46 5.38
C HIS A 144 15.13 -3.50 5.24
N GLY A 145 14.60 -2.97 6.35
CA GLY A 145 13.51 -1.98 6.31
C GLY A 145 13.89 -0.74 5.52
N ARG A 146 15.13 -0.24 5.71
CA ARG A 146 15.68 0.87 4.93
C ARG A 146 15.88 0.51 3.46
N GLU A 147 16.28 -0.72 3.15
CA GLU A 147 16.37 -1.19 1.75
C GLU A 147 15.01 -1.19 1.06
N VAL A 148 13.99 -1.77 1.70
CA VAL A 148 12.61 -1.80 1.19
C VAL A 148 12.09 -0.39 0.97
N VAL A 149 12.21 0.48 1.97
CA VAL A 149 11.83 1.89 1.85
C VAL A 149 12.58 2.58 0.71
N GLY A 150 13.88 2.32 0.55
CA GLY A 150 14.66 2.88 -0.54
C GLY A 150 14.14 2.49 -1.92
N VAL A 151 13.71 1.23 -2.08
CA VAL A 151 13.06 0.73 -3.30
C VAL A 151 11.71 1.43 -3.52
N LEU A 152 10.86 1.53 -2.48
CA LEU A 152 9.55 2.19 -2.55
C LEU A 152 9.66 3.67 -2.96
N LEU A 153 10.63 4.41 -2.39
CA LEU A 153 10.87 5.80 -2.75
C LEU A 153 11.29 5.96 -4.21
N PHE A 154 12.09 5.02 -4.72
CA PHE A 154 12.45 5.03 -6.14
C PHE A 154 11.23 4.74 -7.01
N GLN A 155 10.39 3.78 -6.63
CA GLN A 155 9.14 3.47 -7.34
C GLN A 155 8.22 4.71 -7.39
N ASP A 156 7.99 5.39 -6.26
CA ASP A 156 7.17 6.61 -6.20
C ASP A 156 7.69 7.69 -7.16
N LEU A 157 9.02 7.84 -7.29
CA LEU A 157 9.64 8.77 -8.26
C LEU A 157 9.50 8.27 -9.70
N ALA A 158 9.65 6.96 -9.94
CA ALA A 158 9.60 6.33 -11.25
C ALA A 158 8.18 6.25 -11.83
N VAL A 159 7.12 6.41 -11.01
CA VAL A 159 5.74 6.35 -11.50
C VAL A 159 5.41 7.51 -12.45
N VAL A 160 5.96 8.70 -12.20
CA VAL A 160 5.69 9.91 -13.01
C VAL A 160 6.12 9.75 -14.47
N PRO A 161 7.34 9.28 -14.81
CA PRO A 161 7.73 9.06 -16.20
C PRO A 161 7.14 7.79 -16.83
N LEU A 162 6.53 6.90 -16.04
CA LEU A 162 5.94 5.65 -16.51
C LEU A 162 4.47 5.79 -16.94
N LEU A 163 3.76 6.78 -16.37
CA LEU A 163 2.41 7.19 -16.73
C LEU A 163 2.40 8.11 -17.97
#